data_AF-A0A5E7RAC9-F1
#
_entry.id   AF-A0A5E7RAC9-F1
#
_cell.length_a   1.000
_cell.length_b   1.000
_cell.length_c   1.000
_cell.angle_alpha   90.00
_cell.angle_beta   90.00
_cell.angle_gamma   90.00
#
_symmetry.space_group_name_H-M   'P 1'
#
loop_
_entity.id
_entity.type
_entity.pdbx_description
1 polymer ?
#
loop_
_entity_poly.entity_id
_entity_poly.type
_entity_poly.pdbx_seq_one_letter_code
_entity_poly.pdbx_strand_id
1 'polypeptide(L)'
;MFIALKRTRMSPIIYEALDYGIGLTDATGQLISQRNGIPGFIGTLDGAVRSVMEKFPLTDILPGDMFITNDPYGGGGTHLSDVSMIMPVFHKERL
;
A
#
# COMPACT_ATOMS: atom_id res chain seq x y z
N MET A 1 -5.82 -3.53 10.26
CA MET A 1 -5.06 -2.27 10.10
C MET A 1 -5.93 -1.02 9.99
N PHE A 2 -7.03 -1.00 9.22
CA PHE A 2 -7.75 0.25 8.92
C PHE A 2 -8.22 1.06 10.14
N ILE A 3 -8.85 0.39 11.12
CA ILE A 3 -9.31 1.05 12.35
C ILE A 3 -8.14 1.50 13.23
N ALA A 4 -7.04 0.75 13.23
CA ALA A 4 -5.83 1.13 13.96
C ALA A 4 -5.25 2.43 13.38
N LEU A 5 -5.19 2.56 12.04
CA LEU A 5 -4.76 3.81 11.40
C LEU A 5 -5.67 4.97 11.83
N LYS A 6 -6.99 4.84 11.70
CA LYS A 6 -7.95 5.88 12.13
C LYS A 6 -7.67 6.38 13.55
N ARG A 7 -7.44 5.47 14.49
CA ARG A 7 -7.31 5.78 15.93
C ARG A 7 -5.94 6.33 16.33
N THR A 8 -4.92 6.19 15.48
CA THR A 8 -3.52 6.53 15.82
C THR A 8 -2.98 7.74 15.06
N ARG A 9 -3.82 8.41 14.26
CA ARG A 9 -3.41 9.53 13.40
C ARG A 9 -3.87 10.84 13.99
N MET A 10 -3.06 11.88 13.80
CA MET A 10 -3.32 13.23 14.30
C MET A 10 -3.92 14.16 13.24
N SER A 11 -3.98 13.72 11.96
CA SER A 11 -4.52 14.52 10.87
C SER A 11 -6.03 14.28 10.70
N PRO A 12 -6.88 15.32 10.70
CA PRO A 12 -8.32 15.18 10.46
C PRO A 12 -8.63 14.61 9.08
N ILE A 13 -7.76 14.85 8.09
CA ILE A 13 -7.84 14.24 6.75
C ILE A 13 -7.84 12.70 6.87
N ILE A 14 -7.07 12.16 7.81
CA ILE A 14 -6.95 10.71 7.99
C ILE A 14 -7.96 10.16 9.02
N TYR A 15 -8.12 10.77 10.20
CA TYR A 15 -8.97 10.17 11.24
C TYR A 15 -10.47 10.48 11.06
N GLU A 16 -10.83 11.57 10.38
CA GLU A 16 -12.21 12.03 10.20
C GLU A 16 -12.69 11.83 8.76
N ALA A 17 -11.98 12.38 7.78
CA ALA A 17 -12.33 12.22 6.36
C ALA A 17 -11.99 10.83 5.80
N LEU A 18 -11.10 10.09 6.49
CA LEU A 18 -10.66 8.74 6.09
C LEU A 18 -9.98 8.72 4.71
N ASP A 19 -9.18 9.72 4.40
CA ASP A 19 -8.48 9.83 3.12
C ASP A 19 -7.26 8.88 3.07
N TYR A 20 -7.53 7.57 3.08
CA TYR A 20 -6.56 6.49 2.95
C TYR A 20 -7.22 5.18 2.54
N GLY A 21 -6.43 4.30 1.94
CA GLY A 21 -6.80 2.91 1.63
C GLY A 21 -5.87 1.92 2.33
N ILE A 22 -6.34 0.68 2.50
CA ILE A 22 -5.51 -0.46 2.89
C ILE A 22 -5.87 -1.63 2.00
N GLY A 23 -4.86 -2.24 1.39
CA GLY A 23 -4.99 -3.36 0.47
C GLY A 23 -4.15 -4.56 0.90
N LEU A 24 -4.49 -5.72 0.36
CA LEU A 24 -3.69 -6.93 0.37
C LEU A 24 -3.57 -7.43 -1.07
N THR A 25 -2.36 -7.71 -1.51
CA THR A 25 -2.09 -8.33 -2.81
C THR A 25 -1.64 -9.77 -2.65
N ASP A 26 -1.72 -10.55 -3.73
CA ASP A 26 -1.01 -11.82 -3.83
C ASP A 26 0.48 -11.60 -4.16
N ALA A 27 1.23 -12.70 -4.24
CA ALA A 27 2.67 -12.68 -4.57
C ALA A 27 2.98 -12.24 -6.01
N THR A 28 1.96 -12.09 -6.87
CA THR A 28 2.08 -11.54 -8.22
C THR A 28 1.72 -10.06 -8.29
N GLY A 29 1.38 -9.44 -7.14
CA GLY A 29 0.97 -8.04 -7.06
C GLY A 29 -0.47 -7.80 -7.51
N GLN A 30 -1.33 -8.82 -7.54
CA GLN A 30 -2.76 -8.64 -7.82
C GLN A 30 -3.52 -8.34 -6.53
N LEU A 31 -4.39 -7.32 -6.55
CA LEU A 31 -5.22 -6.96 -5.41
C LEU A 31 -6.23 -8.07 -5.07
N ILE A 32 -6.11 -8.65 -3.86
CA ILE A 32 -7.04 -9.67 -3.35
C ILE A 32 -8.20 -9.02 -2.59
N SER A 33 -7.87 -8.05 -1.74
CA SER A 33 -8.84 -7.39 -0.87
C SER A 33 -8.40 -5.98 -0.56
N GLN A 34 -9.37 -5.10 -0.37
CA GLN A 34 -9.14 -3.70 -0.10
C GLN A 34 -10.23 -3.12 0.78
N ARG A 35 -9.83 -2.20 1.66
CA ARG A 35 -10.72 -1.28 2.34
C ARG A 35 -10.31 0.16 2.05
N ASN A 36 -11.26 0.93 1.57
CA ASN A 36 -11.09 2.35 1.30
C ASN A 36 -11.84 3.20 2.31
N GLY A 37 -11.28 4.35 2.65
CA GLY A 37 -12.05 5.41 3.31
C GLY A 37 -12.71 6.36 2.31
N ILE A 38 -12.07 6.65 1.16
CA ILE A 38 -12.67 7.40 0.05
C ILE A 38 -12.67 6.59 -1.27
N PRO A 39 -13.61 6.87 -2.20
CA PRO A 39 -13.69 6.15 -3.48
C PRO A 39 -12.43 6.27 -4.36
N GLY A 40 -11.63 7.33 -4.20
CA GLY A 40 -10.43 7.57 -5.02
C GLY A 40 -9.36 6.47 -4.95
N PHE A 41 -9.36 5.65 -3.90
CA PHE A 41 -8.42 4.55 -3.74
C PHE A 41 -8.91 3.21 -4.32
N ILE A 42 -10.07 3.14 -4.99
CA ILE A 42 -10.58 1.90 -5.59
C ILE A 42 -9.61 1.42 -6.67
N GLY A 43 -9.00 0.24 -6.47
CA GLY A 43 -8.13 -0.41 -7.45
C GLY A 43 -6.83 0.35 -7.73
N THR A 44 -6.33 1.16 -6.79
CA THR A 44 -5.08 1.89 -6.99
C THR A 44 -3.89 1.23 -6.31
N LEU A 45 -4.09 0.53 -5.19
CA LEU A 45 -2.98 0.09 -4.31
C LEU A 45 -2.07 -0.99 -4.91
N ASP A 46 -2.54 -1.77 -5.89
CA ASP A 46 -1.75 -2.80 -6.56
C ASP A 46 -0.69 -2.22 -7.49
N GLY A 47 -0.92 -1.03 -8.06
CA GLY A 47 0.11 -0.32 -8.83
C GLY A 47 1.37 -0.09 -8.00
N ALA A 48 1.21 0.43 -6.77
CA ALA A 48 2.31 0.64 -5.82
C ALA A 48 3.14 -0.63 -5.58
N VAL A 49 2.47 -1.78 -5.44
CA VAL A 49 3.12 -3.07 -5.22
C VAL A 49 3.87 -3.52 -6.47
N ARG A 50 3.25 -3.45 -7.65
CA ARG A 50 3.90 -3.82 -8.91
C ARG A 50 5.10 -2.93 -9.20
N SER A 51 5.02 -1.62 -8.91
CA SER A 51 6.15 -0.70 -9.05
C SER A 51 7.35 -1.12 -8.18
N VAL A 52 7.11 -1.61 -6.96
CA VAL A 52 8.17 -2.18 -6.11
C VAL A 52 8.76 -3.44 -6.75
N MET A 53 7.92 -4.37 -7.23
CA MET A 53 8.36 -5.62 -7.87
C MET A 53 9.11 -5.41 -9.19
N GLU A 54 8.81 -4.34 -9.92
CA GLU A 54 9.53 -3.96 -11.15
C GLU A 54 10.90 -3.35 -10.84
N LYS A 55 11.00 -2.60 -9.73
CA LYS A 55 12.22 -1.88 -9.36
C LYS A 55 13.22 -2.74 -8.58
N PHE A 56 12.73 -3.70 -7.81
CA PHE A 56 13.54 -4.57 -6.97
C PHE A 56 13.33 -6.04 -7.36
N PRO A 57 14.39 -6.79 -7.67
CA PRO A 57 14.30 -8.23 -7.83
C PRO A 57 13.67 -8.88 -6.60
N LEU A 58 12.80 -9.88 -6.78
CA LEU A 58 12.15 -10.57 -5.65
C LEU A 58 13.14 -11.22 -4.69
N THR A 59 14.36 -11.53 -5.15
CA THR A 59 15.46 -12.05 -4.32
C THR A 59 16.00 -11.03 -3.32
N ASP A 60 15.78 -9.75 -3.57
CA ASP A 60 16.31 -8.64 -2.78
C ASP A 60 15.24 -8.07 -1.83
N ILE A 61 14.00 -8.56 -1.93
CA ILE A 61 12.90 -8.25 -1.00
C ILE A 61 12.99 -9.23 0.16
N LEU A 62 13.25 -8.73 1.36
CA LEU A 62 13.52 -9.53 2.54
C LEU A 62 12.41 -9.39 3.60
N PRO A 63 12.25 -10.40 4.49
CA PRO A 63 11.35 -10.28 5.62
C PRO A 63 11.70 -9.08 6.50
N GLY A 64 10.72 -8.21 6.75
CA GLY A 64 10.86 -7.01 7.57
C GLY A 64 11.10 -5.72 6.79
N ASP A 65 11.28 -5.80 5.47
CA ASP A 65 11.40 -4.61 4.62
C ASP A 65 10.11 -3.77 4.63
N MET A 66 10.28 -2.47 4.36
CA MET A 66 9.20 -1.52 4.14
C MET A 66 9.56 -0.63 2.96
N PHE A 67 8.73 -0.65 1.92
CA PHE A 67 8.89 0.21 0.76
C PHE A 67 7.93 1.39 0.87
N ILE A 68 8.39 2.58 0.47
CA ILE A 68 7.61 3.80 0.50
C ILE A 68 7.70 4.45 -0.88
N THR A 69 6.55 4.82 -1.43
CA THR A 69 6.47 5.55 -2.70
C THR A 69 5.32 6.55 -2.67
N ASN A 70 5.51 7.66 -3.38
CA ASN A 70 4.48 8.65 -3.66
C ASN A 70 4.43 8.99 -5.16
N ASP A 71 4.97 8.10 -6.00
CA ASP A 71 4.93 8.26 -7.44
C ASP A 71 3.48 8.07 -7.95
N PRO A 72 2.85 9.13 -8.50
CA PRO A 72 1.49 9.04 -9.00
C PRO A 72 1.38 8.24 -10.31
N TYR A 73 2.50 8.02 -11.02
CA TYR A 73 2.50 7.31 -12.30
C TYR A 73 2.59 5.79 -12.11
N GLY A 74 3.31 5.34 -11.09
CA GLY A 74 3.43 3.92 -10.73
C GLY A 74 2.22 3.34 -9.98
N GLY A 75 1.15 4.12 -9.77
CA GLY A 75 -0.05 3.66 -9.07
C GLY A 75 0.09 3.62 -7.54
N GLY A 76 0.95 4.46 -6.95
CA GLY A 76 1.05 4.64 -5.49
C GLY A 76 0.00 5.57 -4.88
N GLY A 77 -0.79 6.24 -5.72
CA GLY A 77 -1.66 7.33 -5.33
C GLY A 77 -2.09 8.17 -6.53
N THR A 78 -2.99 9.11 -6.31
CA THR A 78 -3.55 9.99 -7.35
C THR A 78 -2.71 11.25 -7.57
N HIS A 79 -1.94 11.65 -6.57
CA HIS A 79 -1.05 12.81 -6.59
C HIS A 79 0.04 12.69 -5.53
N LEU A 80 1.01 13.63 -5.54
CA LEU A 80 2.21 13.59 -4.70
C LEU A 80 1.96 13.50 -3.18
N SER A 81 0.81 13.96 -2.70
CA SER A 81 0.42 13.88 -1.27
C SER A 81 0.00 12.48 -0.84
N ASP A 82 -0.31 11.59 -1.78
CA ASP A 82 -0.68 10.20 -1.51
C ASP A 82 0.61 9.38 -1.35
N VAL A 83 0.86 8.90 -0.14
CA VAL A 83 2.05 8.12 0.18
C VAL A 83 1.64 6.68 0.47
N SER A 84 2.12 5.76 -0.35
CA SER A 84 1.93 4.32 -0.17
C SER A 84 3.08 3.71 0.62
N MET A 85 2.73 2.84 1.57
CA MET A 85 3.66 2.00 2.31
C MET A 85 3.35 0.54 2.01
N ILE A 86 4.36 -0.21 1.58
CA ILE A 86 4.23 -1.60 1.15
C ILE A 86 5.13 -2.45 2.04
N MET A 87 4.53 -3.44 2.68
CA MET A 87 5.23 -4.41 3.52
C MET A 87 5.04 -5.80 2.91
N PRO A 88 6.12 -6.50 2.51
CA PRO A 88 6.03 -7.87 2.03
C PRO A 88 5.63 -8.79 3.18
N VAL A 89 4.82 -9.80 2.88
CA VAL A 89 4.36 -10.79 3.86
C VAL A 89 4.96 -12.14 3.49
N PHE A 90 5.74 -12.71 4.41
CA PHE A 90 6.37 -14.02 4.20
C PHE A 90 5.70 -15.10 5.04
N HIS A 91 5.61 -16.31 4.47
CA HIS A 91 5.20 -17.52 5.18
C HIS A 91 6.21 -18.64 4.87
N LYS A 92 6.85 -19.19 5.91
CA LYS A 92 7.91 -20.21 5.78
C LYS A 92 8.99 -19.80 4.77
N GLU A 93 9.51 -18.58 4.92
CA GLU A 93 10.56 -17.99 4.07
C GLU A 93 10.16 -17.76 2.60
N ARG A 94 8.86 -17.91 2.27
CA ARG A 94 8.32 -17.61 0.95
C ARG A 94 7.48 -16.34 0.96
N LEU A 95 7.71 -15.47 0.00
CA LEU A 95 6.81 -14.37 -0.36
C LEU A 95 5.47 -14.91 -0.91
#